data_AF-A0A7S3T697-F1
#
_entry.id   AF-A0A7S3T697-F1
#
_cell.length_a   1.000
_cell.length_b   1.000
_cell.length_c   1.000
_cell.angle_alpha   90.00
_cell.angle_beta   90.00
_cell.angle_gamma   90.00
#
_symmetry.space_group_name_H-M   'P 1'
#
loop_
_entity.id
_entity.type
_entity.pdbx_description
1 polymer ?
#
loop_
_entity_poly.entity_id
_entity_poly.type
_entity_poly.pdbx_seq_one_letter_code
_entity_poly.pdbx_strand_id
1 'polypeptide(L)'
;MKSMQLLLGLCALLAAPAAAGTVEANPLGKVLELMTSLESKITAEGEAEEKAYKEYVEWCDDAATNKGFEIKTQQAAKAKLEAAIGKETGDIDAGVSKVEELAASIATSESELRDATAVREKEVADFKASEAELADAVDTIGRAVALIEREMAKNPASFAQVDTSSMRNIVNALSAIVDAAAFSGKDRQKLIALAQQGGQDDDADFGAPAAAVYK
;
A
#
# COMPACT_ATOMS: atom_id res chain seq x y z
N MET A 1 -22.75 66.61 -35.11
CA MET A 1 -24.06 67.22 -34.78
C MET A 1 -23.89 68.15 -33.57
N LYS A 2 -23.70 69.44 -33.85
CA LYS A 2 -24.07 70.59 -33.01
C LYS A 2 -24.12 71.80 -33.96
N SER A 3 -25.34 72.27 -34.17
CA SER A 3 -25.91 73.51 -34.77
C SER A 3 -24.94 74.53 -35.38
N MET A 4 -25.05 74.95 -36.65
CA MET A 4 -26.14 75.66 -37.37
C MET A 4 -26.46 77.04 -36.77
N GLN A 5 -25.98 78.10 -37.44
CA GLN A 5 -26.37 79.54 -37.46
C GLN A 5 -25.10 80.31 -37.89
N LEU A 6 -25.05 81.24 -38.84
CA LEU A 6 -26.05 82.09 -39.48
C LEU A 6 -25.40 82.64 -40.77
N LEU A 7 -26.14 82.67 -41.87
CA LEU A 7 -25.74 83.18 -43.17
C LEU A 7 -26.83 84.19 -43.56
N LEU A 8 -26.52 85.50 -43.58
CA LEU A 8 -27.17 86.56 -44.40
C LEU A 8 -26.69 87.97 -43.95
N GLY A 9 -26.20 88.79 -44.87
CA GLY A 9 -25.84 90.19 -44.60
C GLY A 9 -25.17 90.89 -45.78
N LEU A 10 -25.93 91.06 -46.86
CA LEU A 10 -25.59 91.65 -48.15
C LEU A 10 -25.42 93.19 -48.09
N CYS A 11 -24.38 93.69 -48.78
CA CYS A 11 -24.15 95.01 -49.42
C CYS A 11 -24.91 96.28 -48.97
N ALA A 12 -24.14 97.30 -48.57
CA ALA A 12 -24.12 98.67 -49.13
C ALA A 12 -23.10 99.52 -48.33
N LEU A 13 -22.43 100.58 -48.78
CA LEU A 13 -21.98 101.14 -50.05
C LEU A 13 -21.27 102.48 -49.65
N LEU A 14 -20.01 102.68 -50.08
CA LEU A 14 -19.29 103.96 -50.29
C LEU A 14 -19.19 105.06 -49.18
N ALA A 15 -17.96 105.33 -48.75
CA ALA A 15 -17.31 106.67 -48.81
C ALA A 15 -15.79 106.56 -48.55
N ALA A 16 -14.97 107.07 -49.47
CA ALA A 16 -13.52 107.31 -49.30
C ALA A 16 -13.29 108.83 -49.05
N PRO A 17 -12.15 109.29 -48.47
CA PRO A 17 -10.92 109.38 -49.26
C PRO A 17 -9.58 109.15 -48.52
N ALA A 18 -8.61 108.68 -49.32
CA ALA A 18 -7.15 108.78 -49.25
C ALA A 18 -6.45 109.21 -47.94
N ALA A 19 -5.61 108.31 -47.38
CA ALA A 19 -4.28 108.66 -46.89
C ALA A 19 -3.37 107.43 -46.82
N ALA A 20 -2.22 107.55 -47.49
CA ALA A 20 -0.93 106.94 -47.18
C ALA A 20 -0.75 105.41 -47.25
N GLY A 21 0.21 105.01 -48.08
CA GLY A 21 0.99 103.80 -47.86
C GLY A 21 0.65 102.67 -48.82
N THR A 22 1.27 102.70 -49.99
CA THR A 22 1.69 101.48 -50.68
C THR A 22 2.54 100.65 -49.71
N VAL A 23 1.90 99.75 -48.96
CA VAL A 23 2.58 98.52 -48.55
C VAL A 23 2.14 97.50 -49.58
N GLU A 24 2.91 97.45 -50.66
CA GLU A 24 3.09 96.21 -51.39
C GLU A 24 3.22 95.11 -50.34
N ALA A 25 2.21 94.26 -50.21
CA ALA A 25 2.40 92.97 -49.59
C ALA A 25 3.42 92.26 -50.48
N ASN A 26 4.71 92.47 -50.18
CA ASN A 26 5.82 91.97 -50.96
C ASN A 26 5.62 90.45 -51.09
N PRO A 27 5.28 89.91 -52.27
CA PRO A 27 5.01 88.49 -52.45
C PRO A 27 6.20 87.63 -51.99
N LEU A 28 7.43 88.16 -52.09
CA LEU A 28 8.63 87.53 -51.56
C LEU A 28 8.67 87.49 -50.02
N GLY A 29 8.11 88.49 -49.34
CA GLY A 29 8.00 88.51 -47.88
C GLY A 29 7.04 87.45 -47.35
N LYS A 30 5.89 87.25 -48.01
CA LYS A 30 4.93 86.16 -47.73
C LYS A 30 5.54 84.78 -47.98
N VAL A 31 6.35 84.64 -49.03
CA VAL A 31 7.08 83.39 -49.32
C VAL A 31 8.15 83.12 -48.27
N LEU A 32 8.91 84.13 -47.84
CA LEU A 32 9.88 84.00 -46.74
C LEU A 32 9.19 83.59 -45.43
N GLU A 33 8.06 84.22 -45.09
CA GLU A 33 7.27 83.89 -43.90
C GLU A 33 6.72 82.45 -43.94
N LEU A 34 6.27 81.98 -45.13
CA LEU A 34 5.87 80.60 -45.34
C LEU A 34 7.06 79.63 -45.23
N MET A 35 8.23 79.97 -45.78
CA MET A 35 9.44 79.15 -45.67
C MET A 35 9.91 79.05 -44.22
N THR A 36 9.93 80.15 -43.46
CA THR A 36 10.25 80.13 -42.03
C THR A 36 9.24 79.33 -41.21
N SER A 37 7.94 79.40 -41.55
CA SER A 37 6.92 78.59 -40.90
C SER A 37 7.05 77.09 -41.21
N LEU A 38 7.41 76.73 -42.45
CA LEU A 38 7.65 75.34 -42.84
C LEU A 38 8.93 74.80 -42.20
N GLU A 39 9.99 75.59 -42.15
CA GLU A 39 11.23 75.23 -41.45
C GLU A 39 10.95 74.94 -39.96
N SER A 40 10.28 75.85 -39.26
CA SER A 40 9.91 75.63 -37.85
C SER A 40 9.04 74.40 -37.63
N LYS A 41 8.09 74.12 -38.54
CA LYS A 41 7.28 72.90 -38.47
C LYS A 41 8.11 71.64 -38.69
N ILE A 42 8.97 71.62 -39.70
CA ILE A 42 9.84 70.48 -40.01
C ILE A 42 10.79 70.20 -38.85
N THR A 43 11.35 71.24 -38.22
CA THR A 43 12.19 71.06 -37.02
C THR A 43 11.40 70.48 -35.86
N ALA A 44 10.20 71.00 -35.57
CA ALA A 44 9.37 70.50 -34.48
C ALA A 44 8.86 69.07 -34.71
N GLU A 45 8.47 68.72 -35.95
CA GLU A 45 8.10 67.37 -36.35
C GLU A 45 9.29 66.42 -36.27
N GLY A 46 10.49 66.85 -36.71
CA GLY A 46 11.72 66.06 -36.62
C GLY A 46 12.14 65.76 -35.17
N GLU A 47 12.08 66.73 -34.27
CA GLU A 47 12.36 66.51 -32.84
C GLU A 47 11.34 65.56 -32.19
N ALA A 48 10.05 65.67 -32.56
CA ALA A 48 9.00 64.80 -32.07
C ALA A 48 9.15 63.35 -32.59
N GLU A 49 9.46 63.16 -33.87
CA GLU A 49 9.73 61.84 -34.45
C GLU A 49 10.99 61.22 -33.87
N GLU A 50 12.06 62.00 -33.67
CA GLU A 50 13.31 61.50 -33.06
C GLU A 50 13.05 61.00 -31.63
N LYS A 51 12.27 61.75 -30.84
CA LYS A 51 11.88 61.33 -29.49
C LYS A 51 11.05 60.05 -29.51
N ALA A 52 10.02 60.00 -30.35
CA ALA A 52 9.16 58.82 -30.48
C ALA A 52 9.95 57.58 -30.96
N TYR A 53 10.91 57.77 -31.87
CA TYR A 53 11.76 56.69 -32.34
C TYR A 53 12.69 56.16 -31.23
N LYS A 54 13.30 57.06 -30.44
CA LYS A 54 14.11 56.67 -29.28
C LYS A 54 13.30 55.86 -28.26
N GLU A 55 12.12 56.34 -27.89
CA GLU A 55 11.21 55.62 -26.98
C GLU A 55 10.79 54.26 -27.54
N TYR A 56 10.54 54.17 -28.85
CA TYR A 56 10.20 52.91 -29.51
C TYR A 56 11.36 51.91 -29.51
N VAL A 57 12.60 52.36 -29.75
CA VAL A 57 13.79 51.50 -29.71
C VAL A 57 14.04 50.99 -28.29
N GLU A 58 13.96 51.86 -27.28
CA GLU A 58 14.05 51.46 -25.87
C GLU A 58 12.99 50.42 -25.50
N TRP A 59 11.73 50.63 -25.92
CA TRP A 59 10.67 49.66 -25.72
C TRP A 59 10.95 48.31 -26.41
N CYS A 60 11.53 48.33 -27.62
CA CYS A 60 11.90 47.09 -28.33
C CYS A 60 13.00 46.33 -27.59
N ASP A 61 14.02 47.04 -27.07
CA ASP A 61 15.12 46.43 -26.32
C ASP A 61 14.63 45.84 -24.99
N ASP A 62 13.76 46.57 -24.26
CA ASP A 62 13.12 46.09 -23.04
C ASP A 62 12.23 44.88 -23.31
N ALA A 63 11.40 44.93 -24.36
CA ALA A 63 10.53 43.83 -24.74
C ALA A 63 11.34 42.58 -25.13
N ALA A 64 12.40 42.73 -25.93
CA ALA A 64 13.29 41.65 -26.32
C ALA A 64 13.97 41.02 -25.10
N THR A 65 14.47 41.84 -24.19
CA THR A 65 15.13 41.41 -22.96
C THR A 65 14.17 40.66 -22.03
N ASN A 66 12.98 41.22 -21.77
CA ASN A 66 11.96 40.62 -20.93
C ASN A 66 11.48 39.27 -21.51
N LYS A 67 11.21 39.21 -22.81
CA LYS A 67 10.84 37.96 -23.48
C LYS A 67 11.97 36.93 -23.43
N GLY A 68 13.23 37.36 -23.53
CA GLY A 68 14.39 36.49 -23.34
C GLY A 68 14.44 35.87 -21.93
N PHE A 69 14.17 36.65 -20.89
CA PHE A 69 14.09 36.14 -19.51
C PHE A 69 12.88 35.22 -19.28
N GLU A 70 11.72 35.55 -19.84
CA GLU A 70 10.54 34.68 -19.80
C GLU A 70 10.84 33.33 -20.46
N ILE A 71 11.43 33.31 -21.66
CA ILE A 71 11.80 32.08 -22.36
C ILE A 71 12.73 31.22 -21.52
N LYS A 72 13.79 31.80 -20.94
CA LYS A 72 14.72 31.06 -20.07
C LYS A 72 14.00 30.46 -18.86
N THR A 73 13.14 31.24 -18.22
CA THR A 73 12.36 30.79 -17.05
C THR A 73 11.44 29.62 -17.44
N GLN A 74 10.73 29.74 -18.56
CA GLN A 74 9.84 28.69 -19.03
C GLN A 74 10.60 27.43 -19.49
N GLN A 75 11.78 27.58 -20.10
CA GLN A 75 12.65 26.44 -20.43
C GLN A 75 13.12 25.71 -19.17
N ALA A 76 13.50 26.43 -18.12
CA ALA A 76 13.86 25.83 -16.83
C ALA A 76 12.65 25.12 -16.17
N ALA A 77 11.47 25.73 -16.22
CA ALA A 77 10.23 25.12 -15.72
C ALA A 77 9.89 23.84 -16.50
N LYS A 78 10.01 23.86 -17.83
CA LYS A 78 9.82 22.68 -18.69
C LYS A 78 10.77 21.55 -18.30
N ALA A 79 12.07 21.83 -18.19
CA ALA A 79 13.05 20.81 -17.82
C ALA A 79 12.76 20.20 -16.43
N LYS A 80 12.32 21.02 -15.46
CA LYS A 80 11.90 20.55 -14.14
C LYS A 80 10.66 19.65 -14.21
N LEU A 81 9.66 20.02 -15.02
CA LEU A 81 8.45 19.21 -15.22
C LEU A 81 8.76 17.89 -15.92
N GLU A 82 9.62 17.89 -16.95
CA GLU A 82 10.08 16.67 -17.63
C GLU A 82 10.83 15.73 -16.67
N ALA A 83 11.69 16.27 -15.80
CA ALA A 83 12.36 15.49 -14.77
C ALA A 83 11.37 14.90 -13.74
N ALA A 84 10.36 15.69 -13.33
CA ALA A 84 9.30 15.21 -12.43
C ALA A 84 8.48 14.10 -13.08
N ILE A 85 8.11 14.24 -14.36
CA ILE A 85 7.43 13.19 -15.12
C ILE A 85 8.28 11.91 -15.14
N GLY A 86 9.58 12.01 -15.44
CA GLY A 86 10.48 10.86 -15.44
C GLY A 86 10.55 10.15 -14.09
N LYS A 87 10.61 10.90 -12.98
CA LYS A 87 10.56 10.35 -11.62
C LYS A 87 9.24 9.63 -11.35
N GLU A 88 8.11 10.29 -11.58
CA GLU A 88 6.79 9.71 -11.30
C GLU A 88 6.52 8.47 -12.17
N THR A 89 6.97 8.44 -13.43
CA THR A 89 6.92 7.22 -14.25
C THR A 89 7.72 6.08 -13.62
N GLY A 90 8.93 6.35 -13.14
CA GLY A 90 9.73 5.34 -12.43
C GLY A 90 9.08 4.85 -11.14
N ASP A 91 8.46 5.75 -10.38
CA ASP A 91 7.73 5.40 -9.16
C ASP A 91 6.48 4.55 -9.48
N ILE A 92 5.78 4.83 -10.59
CA ILE A 92 4.67 4.02 -11.09
C ILE A 92 5.15 2.61 -11.44
N ASP A 93 6.22 2.48 -12.22
CA ASP A 93 6.75 1.17 -12.64
C ASP A 93 7.17 0.34 -11.42
N ALA A 94 7.88 0.94 -10.47
CA ALA A 94 8.25 0.29 -9.21
C ALA A 94 7.02 -0.11 -8.38
N GLY A 95 5.99 0.74 -8.36
CA GLY A 95 4.71 0.47 -7.70
C GLY A 95 3.99 -0.72 -8.32
N VAL A 96 3.93 -0.80 -9.65
CA VAL A 96 3.31 -1.92 -10.39
C VAL A 96 4.03 -3.23 -10.08
N SER A 97 5.37 -3.27 -10.19
CA SER A 97 6.13 -4.49 -9.85
C SER A 97 5.88 -4.95 -8.41
N LYS A 98 5.79 -4.00 -7.47
CA LYS A 98 5.51 -4.34 -6.07
C LYS A 98 4.09 -4.87 -5.84
N VAL A 99 3.11 -4.35 -6.59
CA VAL A 99 1.74 -4.88 -6.57
C VAL A 99 1.70 -6.31 -7.09
N GLU A 100 2.41 -6.60 -8.19
CA GLU A 100 2.49 -7.95 -8.76
C GLU A 100 3.16 -8.94 -7.79
N GLU A 101 4.28 -8.56 -7.17
CA GLU A 101 4.96 -9.38 -6.16
C GLU A 101 4.05 -9.67 -4.95
N LEU A 102 3.36 -8.64 -4.43
CA LEU A 102 2.45 -8.81 -3.29
C LEU A 102 1.25 -9.69 -3.66
N ALA A 103 0.68 -9.53 -4.86
CA ALA A 103 -0.41 -10.36 -5.33
C ALA A 103 0.01 -11.85 -5.43
N ALA A 104 1.20 -12.12 -5.95
CA ALA A 104 1.76 -13.48 -5.99
C ALA A 104 1.96 -14.05 -4.58
N SER A 105 2.55 -13.27 -3.66
CA SER A 105 2.77 -13.68 -2.27
C SER A 105 1.46 -13.97 -1.53
N ILE A 106 0.42 -13.15 -1.74
CA ILE A 106 -0.91 -13.38 -1.19
C ILE A 106 -1.49 -14.70 -1.73
N ALA A 107 -1.43 -14.93 -3.04
CA ALA A 107 -1.95 -16.15 -3.64
C ALA A 107 -1.27 -17.42 -3.09
N THR A 108 0.06 -17.40 -2.92
CA THR A 108 0.80 -18.48 -2.28
C THR A 108 0.36 -18.67 -0.83
N SER A 109 0.32 -17.58 -0.05
CA SER A 109 -0.05 -17.63 1.37
C SER A 109 -1.47 -18.14 1.58
N GLU A 110 -2.42 -17.76 0.73
CA GLU A 110 -3.79 -18.27 0.76
C GLU A 110 -3.86 -19.77 0.43
N SER A 111 -3.04 -20.24 -0.50
CA SER A 111 -2.95 -21.67 -0.80
C SER A 111 -2.40 -22.45 0.40
N GLU A 112 -1.28 -21.99 0.97
CA GLU A 112 -0.66 -22.61 2.14
C GLU A 112 -1.61 -22.62 3.34
N LEU A 113 -2.35 -21.54 3.56
CA LEU A 113 -3.36 -21.46 4.62
C LEU A 113 -4.48 -22.48 4.41
N ARG A 114 -4.98 -22.63 3.18
CA ARG A 114 -6.01 -23.64 2.85
C ARG A 114 -5.50 -25.05 3.10
N ASP A 115 -4.30 -25.36 2.63
CA ASP A 115 -3.70 -26.69 2.79
C ASP A 115 -3.45 -27.02 4.27
N ALA A 116 -2.90 -26.06 5.04
CA ALA A 116 -2.71 -26.20 6.48
C ALA A 116 -4.03 -26.39 7.24
N THR A 117 -5.07 -25.65 6.84
CA THR A 117 -6.42 -25.80 7.43
C THR A 117 -6.98 -27.18 7.15
N ALA A 118 -6.87 -27.68 5.92
CA ALA A 118 -7.34 -29.01 5.55
C ALA A 118 -6.60 -30.12 6.33
N VAL A 119 -5.29 -29.99 6.50
CA VAL A 119 -4.50 -30.91 7.36
C VAL A 119 -5.01 -30.86 8.79
N ARG A 120 -5.23 -29.66 9.34
CA ARG A 120 -5.70 -29.50 10.72
C ARG A 120 -7.08 -30.10 10.95
N GLU A 121 -8.00 -29.91 10.00
CA GLU A 121 -9.34 -30.50 10.05
C GLU A 121 -9.27 -32.03 10.05
N LYS A 122 -8.39 -32.60 9.20
CA LYS A 122 -8.16 -34.05 9.17
C LYS A 122 -7.58 -34.56 10.49
N GLU A 123 -6.53 -33.93 11.00
CA GLU A 123 -5.92 -34.31 12.28
C GLU A 123 -6.91 -34.26 13.45
N VAL A 124 -7.80 -33.25 13.48
CA VAL A 124 -8.84 -33.15 14.49
C VAL A 124 -9.85 -34.28 14.36
N ALA A 125 -10.23 -34.66 13.14
CA ALA A 125 -11.12 -35.79 12.91
C ALA A 125 -10.48 -37.10 13.36
N ASP A 126 -9.22 -37.35 12.96
CA ASP A 126 -8.46 -38.54 13.33
C ASP A 126 -8.26 -38.61 14.85
N PHE A 127 -7.91 -37.48 15.50
CA PHE A 127 -7.75 -37.39 16.94
C PHE A 127 -9.05 -37.72 17.68
N LYS A 128 -10.20 -37.18 17.25
CA LYS A 128 -11.50 -37.47 17.89
C LYS A 128 -11.89 -38.94 17.73
N ALA A 129 -11.58 -39.56 16.60
CA ALA A 129 -11.83 -40.99 16.40
C ALA A 129 -10.96 -41.81 17.36
N SER A 130 -9.65 -41.53 17.44
CA SER A 130 -8.75 -42.21 18.37
C SER A 130 -9.10 -41.97 19.84
N GLU A 131 -9.53 -40.76 20.20
CA GLU A 131 -9.99 -40.42 21.56
C GLU A 131 -11.22 -41.24 21.94
N ALA A 132 -12.20 -41.37 21.04
CA ALA A 132 -13.39 -42.19 21.27
C ALA A 132 -13.03 -43.67 21.45
N GLU A 133 -12.19 -44.23 20.57
CA GLU A 133 -11.72 -45.62 20.68
C GLU A 133 -10.97 -45.87 22.01
N LEU A 134 -10.13 -44.92 22.43
CA LEU A 134 -9.40 -45.02 23.69
C LEU A 134 -10.33 -44.92 24.90
N ALA A 135 -11.33 -44.02 24.86
CA ALA A 135 -12.33 -43.90 25.91
C ALA A 135 -13.17 -45.19 26.06
N ASP A 136 -13.59 -45.78 24.94
CA ASP A 136 -14.32 -47.06 24.91
C ASP A 136 -13.45 -48.21 25.44
N ALA A 137 -12.15 -48.23 25.11
CA ALA A 137 -11.21 -49.20 25.65
C ALA A 137 -11.06 -49.05 27.18
N VAL A 138 -10.97 -47.81 27.69
CA VAL A 138 -10.90 -47.53 29.13
C VAL A 138 -12.18 -47.98 29.85
N ASP A 139 -13.38 -47.70 29.30
CA ASP A 139 -14.65 -48.16 29.88
C ASP A 139 -14.72 -49.70 29.90
N THR A 140 -14.31 -50.34 28.81
CA THR A 140 -14.29 -51.81 28.69
C THR A 140 -13.37 -52.44 29.72
N ILE A 141 -12.16 -51.90 29.91
CA ILE A 141 -11.22 -52.35 30.94
C ILE A 141 -11.81 -52.11 32.33
N GLY A 142 -12.42 -50.95 32.59
CA GLY A 142 -13.08 -50.63 33.86
C GLY A 142 -14.19 -51.64 34.22
N ARG A 143 -15.02 -52.02 33.25
CA ARG A 143 -16.05 -53.07 33.43
C ARG A 143 -15.43 -54.45 33.70
N ALA A 144 -14.35 -54.79 33.01
CA ALA A 144 -13.65 -56.06 33.23
C ALA A 144 -13.06 -56.14 34.65
N VAL A 145 -12.43 -55.05 35.12
CA VAL A 145 -11.94 -54.96 36.51
C VAL A 145 -13.08 -55.15 37.50
N ALA A 146 -14.19 -54.41 37.35
CA ALA A 146 -15.34 -54.54 38.25
C ALA A 146 -15.94 -55.96 38.27
N LEU A 147 -15.98 -56.65 37.12
CA LEU A 147 -16.42 -58.04 37.05
C LEU A 147 -15.46 -58.97 37.80
N ILE A 148 -14.15 -58.83 37.57
CA ILE A 148 -13.12 -59.62 38.25
C ILE A 148 -13.20 -59.41 39.76
N GLU A 149 -13.27 -58.17 40.24
CA GLU A 149 -13.42 -57.84 41.66
C GLU A 149 -14.68 -58.49 42.27
N ARG A 150 -15.80 -58.44 41.55
CA ARG A 150 -17.06 -59.06 42.00
C ARG A 150 -16.99 -60.58 42.06
N GLU A 151 -16.39 -61.24 41.07
CA GLU A 151 -16.24 -62.69 41.06
C GLU A 151 -15.20 -63.17 42.10
N MET A 152 -14.11 -62.43 42.30
CA MET A 152 -13.16 -62.66 43.39
C MET A 152 -13.80 -62.55 44.77
N ALA A 153 -14.67 -61.55 44.97
CA ALA A 153 -15.40 -61.39 46.23
C ALA A 153 -16.41 -62.51 46.49
N LYS A 154 -17.05 -63.05 45.43
CA LYS A 154 -18.04 -64.13 45.55
C LYS A 154 -17.41 -65.51 45.70
N ASN A 155 -16.28 -65.76 45.04
CA ASN A 155 -15.70 -67.09 44.97
C ASN A 155 -14.16 -67.04 44.94
N PRO A 156 -13.49 -66.75 46.07
CA PRO A 156 -12.05 -66.51 46.10
C PRO A 156 -11.21 -67.72 45.64
N ALA A 157 -11.75 -68.95 45.75
CA ALA A 157 -11.10 -70.16 45.26
C ALA A 157 -11.25 -70.40 43.73
N SER A 158 -12.18 -69.70 43.06
CA SER A 158 -12.45 -69.87 41.63
C SER A 158 -11.33 -69.32 40.75
N PHE A 159 -10.66 -68.25 41.19
CA PHE A 159 -9.56 -67.65 40.42
C PHE A 159 -8.31 -68.56 40.42
N ALA A 160 -8.10 -69.32 41.50
CA ALA A 160 -7.02 -70.30 41.61
C ALA A 160 -7.23 -71.55 40.73
N GLN A 161 -8.45 -71.77 40.22
CA GLN A 161 -8.77 -72.89 39.31
C GLN A 161 -8.87 -72.47 37.84
N VAL A 162 -8.64 -71.19 37.51
CA VAL A 162 -8.61 -70.71 36.13
C VAL A 162 -7.43 -71.37 35.41
N ASP A 163 -7.72 -71.98 34.26
CA ASP A 163 -6.72 -72.56 33.37
C ASP A 163 -5.65 -71.52 33.00
N THR A 164 -4.43 -71.72 33.50
CA THR A 164 -3.29 -70.79 33.34
C THR A 164 -2.86 -70.61 31.88
N SER A 165 -3.23 -71.53 31.00
CA SER A 165 -3.04 -71.44 29.54
C SER A 165 -3.84 -70.27 28.95
N SER A 166 -5.11 -70.17 29.37
CA SER A 166 -6.06 -69.16 28.90
C SER A 166 -5.71 -67.77 29.45
N MET A 167 -5.23 -67.67 30.69
CA MET A 167 -4.71 -66.41 31.25
C MET A 167 -3.45 -65.90 30.54
N ARG A 168 -2.49 -66.79 30.21
CA ARG A 168 -1.29 -66.39 29.46
C ARG A 168 -1.62 -65.79 28.10
N ASN A 169 -2.60 -66.35 27.39
CA ASN A 169 -3.03 -65.82 26.09
C ASN A 169 -3.67 -64.43 26.20
N ILE A 170 -4.49 -64.20 27.24
CA ILE A 170 -5.09 -62.89 27.51
C ILE A 170 -4.03 -61.85 27.88
N VAL A 171 -3.05 -62.22 28.72
CA VAL A 171 -1.94 -61.34 29.09
C VAL A 171 -1.08 -61.02 27.87
N ASN A 172 -0.77 -62.01 27.02
CA ASN A 172 0.01 -61.78 25.81
C ASN A 172 -0.72 -60.83 24.84
N ALA A 173 -2.04 -60.97 24.70
CA ALA A 173 -2.85 -60.05 23.91
C ALA A 173 -2.86 -58.63 24.50
N LEU A 174 -3.05 -58.49 25.83
CA LEU A 174 -2.96 -57.19 26.50
C LEU A 174 -1.56 -56.57 26.39
N SER A 175 -0.51 -57.37 26.51
CA SER A 175 0.87 -56.89 26.41
C SER A 175 1.18 -56.42 24.98
N ALA A 176 0.69 -57.10 23.95
CA ALA A 176 0.83 -56.64 22.57
C ALA A 176 0.11 -55.30 22.32
N ILE A 177 -1.05 -55.09 22.95
CA ILE A 177 -1.80 -53.82 22.87
C ILE A 177 -1.09 -52.70 23.63
N VAL A 178 -0.57 -52.99 24.82
CA VAL A 178 0.24 -52.06 25.65
C VAL A 178 1.53 -51.66 24.94
N ASP A 179 2.13 -52.57 24.17
CA ASP A 179 3.31 -52.32 23.34
C ASP A 179 3.00 -51.41 22.15
N ALA A 180 1.84 -51.60 21.51
CA ALA A 180 1.39 -50.78 20.40
C ALA A 180 0.95 -49.36 20.83
N ALA A 181 0.40 -49.23 22.05
CA ALA A 181 -0.10 -47.97 22.60
C ALA A 181 0.95 -47.17 23.41
N ALA A 182 2.20 -47.65 23.48
CA ALA A 182 3.32 -46.98 24.17
C ALA A 182 3.05 -46.62 25.65
N PHE A 183 2.30 -47.45 26.38
CA PHE A 183 2.10 -47.27 27.83
C PHE A 183 3.38 -47.48 28.64
N SER A 184 3.42 -46.96 29.87
CA SER A 184 4.62 -46.92 30.71
C SER A 184 5.17 -48.32 31.04
N GLY A 185 6.50 -48.45 31.13
CA GLY A 185 7.16 -49.73 31.43
C GLY A 185 6.74 -50.36 32.77
N LYS A 186 6.21 -49.56 33.70
CA LYS A 186 5.68 -50.04 34.98
C LYS A 186 4.35 -50.80 34.83
N ASP A 187 3.49 -50.35 33.92
CA ASP A 187 2.19 -51.00 33.69
C ASP A 187 2.37 -52.35 32.98
N ARG A 188 3.35 -52.41 32.07
CA ARG A 188 3.82 -53.65 31.44
C ARG A 188 4.33 -54.67 32.45
N GLN A 189 5.17 -54.25 33.39
CA GLN A 189 5.72 -55.13 34.44
C GLN A 189 4.63 -55.71 35.35
N LYS A 190 3.61 -54.91 35.71
CA LYS A 190 2.48 -55.38 36.53
C LYS A 190 1.63 -56.42 35.81
N LEU A 191 1.38 -56.24 34.51
CA LEU A 191 0.63 -57.22 33.70
C LEU A 191 1.39 -58.54 33.56
N ILE A 192 2.71 -58.49 33.36
CA ILE A 192 3.56 -59.69 33.30
C ILE A 192 3.58 -60.40 34.66
N ALA A 193 3.68 -59.65 35.76
CA ALA A 193 3.65 -60.22 37.11
C ALA A 193 2.31 -60.92 37.41
N LEU A 194 1.18 -60.32 37.04
CA LEU A 194 -0.15 -60.93 37.21
C LEU A 194 -0.28 -62.25 36.43
N ALA A 195 0.33 -62.33 35.24
CA ALA A 195 0.35 -63.54 34.43
C ALA A 195 1.23 -64.67 35.01
N GLN A 196 2.24 -64.28 35.78
CA GLN A 196 3.20 -65.19 36.39
C GLN A 196 2.75 -65.67 37.78
N GLN A 197 1.81 -64.98 38.43
CA GLN A 197 1.33 -65.30 39.78
C GLN A 197 0.49 -66.59 39.90
N GLY A 198 0.38 -67.40 38.84
CA GLY A 198 -0.24 -68.72 38.84
C GLY A 198 0.68 -69.86 39.33
N GLY A 199 1.87 -69.56 39.85
CA GLY A 199 2.75 -70.55 40.46
C GLY A 199 3.93 -69.90 41.16
N GLN A 200 4.15 -70.32 42.41
CA GLN A 200 5.25 -69.98 43.32
C GLN A 200 5.02 -68.75 44.23
N ASP A 201 4.80 -69.03 45.52
CA ASP A 201 5.18 -68.19 46.66
C ASP A 201 6.63 -67.68 46.47
N ASP A 202 6.86 -66.37 46.67
CA ASP A 202 7.92 -65.84 47.54
C ASP A 202 7.99 -64.31 47.49
N ASP A 203 8.30 -63.74 48.65
CA ASP A 203 8.42 -62.33 49.01
C ASP A 203 9.15 -61.45 47.97
N ALA A 204 8.48 -60.39 47.50
CA ALA A 204 9.14 -59.26 46.86
C ALA A 204 8.54 -57.94 47.36
N ASP A 205 9.15 -57.43 48.43
CA ASP A 205 8.97 -56.07 48.95
C ASP A 205 9.21 -55.03 47.84
N PHE A 206 8.16 -54.30 47.46
CA PHE A 206 8.21 -53.27 46.43
C PHE A 206 8.74 -51.95 47.03
N GLY A 207 10.05 -51.88 47.24
CA GLY A 207 10.76 -50.62 47.52
C GLY A 207 10.67 -49.65 46.33
N ALA A 208 10.27 -48.40 46.59
CA ALA A 208 10.08 -47.36 45.58
C ALA A 208 11.38 -47.01 44.82
N PRO A 209 11.41 -47.01 43.47
CA PRO A 209 12.56 -46.50 42.74
C PRO A 209 12.59 -44.97 42.77
N ALA A 210 13.76 -44.44 43.15
CA ALA A 210 14.07 -43.02 43.31
C ALA A 210 13.82 -42.17 42.04
N ALA A 211 13.49 -40.90 42.25
CA ALA A 211 13.27 -39.92 41.20
C ALA A 211 14.57 -39.65 40.42
N ALA A 212 14.55 -39.90 39.11
CA ALA A 212 15.63 -39.50 38.22
C ALA A 212 15.51 -38.00 37.89
N VAL A 213 16.52 -37.24 38.32
CA VAL A 213 16.78 -35.85 37.97
C VAL A 213 17.15 -35.79 36.48
N TYR A 214 16.41 -35.00 35.69
CA TYR A 214 16.78 -34.70 34.30
C TYR A 214 17.81 -33.54 34.26
N LYS A 215 18.86 -33.72 33.46
CA LYS A 215 19.71 -32.64 32.92
C LYS A 215 19.22 -32.29 31.54
#